data_AF-A0AAV0XVZ5-F1
#
_entry.id   AF-A0AAV0XVZ5-F1
#
_cell.length_a   1.000
_cell.length_b   1.000
_cell.length_c   1.000
_cell.angle_alpha   90.00
_cell.angle_beta   90.00
_cell.angle_gamma   90.00
#
_symmetry.space_group_name_H-M   'P 1'
#
loop_
_entity.id
_entity.type
_entity.pdbx_description
1 polymer ?
#
loop_
_entity_poly.entity_id
_entity_poly.type
_entity_poly.pdbx_seq_one_letter_code
_entity_poly.pdbx_strand_id
1 'polypeptide(L)'
;MFKKKIEHKNYKEKACSVGFDEMYIKEFLEYSKQYDFIEGFQDLGTYFRMNKSVNCVLVFLASGIYSGWKFPVAYYLSNSGVKK
;
A
#
# COMPACT_ATOMS: atom_id res chain seq x y z
N MET A 1 0.25 6.00 15.00
CA MET A 1 0.34 4.71 15.71
C MET A 1 1.70 4.04 15.55
N PHE A 2 2.24 3.93 14.33
CA PHE A 2 3.55 3.32 14.06
C PHE A 2 4.76 4.06 14.67
N LYS A 3 4.82 5.39 14.55
CA LYS A 3 5.88 6.22 15.18
C LYS A 3 6.05 5.92 16.68
N LYS A 4 4.95 5.92 17.44
CA LYS A 4 4.95 5.64 18.89
C LYS A 4 5.50 4.24 19.24
N LYS A 5 5.30 3.24 18.37
CA LYS A 5 5.83 1.88 18.56
C LYS A 5 7.35 1.78 18.40
N ILE A 6 7.96 2.70 17.64
CA ILE A 6 9.39 2.67 17.27
C ILE A 6 10.20 3.67 18.10
N GLU A 7 9.55 4.71 18.64
CA GLU A 7 10.20 5.83 19.34
C GLU A 7 11.11 5.38 20.49
N HIS A 8 10.64 4.47 21.34
CA HIS A 8 11.36 3.97 22.52
C HIS A 8 12.24 2.74 22.27
N LYS A 9 12.42 2.34 21.00
CA LYS A 9 13.22 1.17 20.65
C LYS A 9 14.71 1.49 20.50
N ASN A 10 15.55 0.51 20.79
CA ASN A 10 16.98 0.62 20.55
C ASN A 10 17.28 0.80 19.06
N TYR A 11 18.42 1.42 18.73
CA TYR A 11 18.80 1.70 17.34
C TYR A 11 18.70 0.47 16.41
N LYS A 12 19.14 -0.71 16.89
CA LYS A 12 19.02 -1.97 16.15
C LYS A 12 17.57 -2.35 15.86
N GLU A 13 16.67 -2.15 16.81
CA GLU A 13 15.25 -2.48 16.64
C GLU A 13 14.48 -1.46 15.79
N LYS A 14 15.06 -0.27 15.57
CA LYS A 14 14.56 0.74 14.62
C LYS A 14 14.93 0.39 13.17
N ALA A 15 15.94 -0.46 12.96
CA ALA A 15 16.32 -0.90 11.62
C ALA A 15 15.20 -1.76 11.00
N CYS A 16 14.76 -1.35 9.82
CA CYS A 16 13.75 -2.04 9.04
C CYS A 16 14.17 -2.13 7.57
N SER A 17 13.70 -3.18 6.90
CA SER A 17 13.72 -3.29 5.45
C SER A 17 12.36 -2.85 4.91
N VAL A 18 12.36 -2.24 3.73
CA VAL A 18 11.12 -1.93 3.00
C VAL A 18 11.10 -2.80 1.76
N GLY A 19 10.11 -3.68 1.69
CA GLY A 19 9.79 -4.46 0.50
C GLY A 19 8.60 -3.85 -0.22
N PHE A 20 8.54 -4.03 -1.53
CA PHE A 20 7.35 -3.74 -2.32
C PHE A 20 7.01 -4.96 -3.16
N ASP A 21 5.72 -5.17 -3.37
CA ASP A 21 5.21 -6.24 -4.23
C ASP A 21 3.93 -5.78 -4.93
N GLU A 22 3.63 -6.39 -6.07
CA GLU A 22 2.42 -6.15 -6.83
C GLU A 22 1.47 -7.34 -6.71
N MET A 23 0.23 -7.05 -6.31
CA MET A 23 -0.82 -8.05 -6.15
C MET A 23 -1.93 -7.81 -7.17
N TYR A 24 -2.25 -8.83 -7.96
CA TYR A 24 -3.41 -8.79 -8.85
C TYR A 24 -4.71 -8.88 -8.06
N ILE A 25 -5.65 -7.99 -8.37
CA ILE A 25 -6.98 -7.97 -7.77
C ILE A 25 -8.05 -8.07 -8.86
N LYS A 26 -9.25 -8.49 -8.46
CA LYS A 26 -10.40 -8.54 -9.36
C LYS A 26 -10.83 -7.11 -9.71
N GLU A 27 -10.97 -6.84 -11.00
CA GLU A 27 -11.58 -5.60 -11.47
C GLU A 27 -13.05 -5.55 -11.01
N PHE A 28 -13.37 -4.56 -10.18
CA PHE A 28 -14.71 -4.34 -9.65
C PHE A 28 -14.92 -2.86 -9.38
N LEU A 29 -16.09 -2.34 -9.77
CA LEU A 29 -16.47 -0.95 -9.57
C LEU A 29 -17.61 -0.89 -8.57
N GLU A 30 -17.41 -0.17 -7.47
CA GLU A 30 -18.40 -0.05 -6.40
C GLU A 30 -18.52 1.39 -5.94
N TYR A 31 -19.75 1.83 -5.66
CA TYR A 31 -19.95 3.12 -5.02
C TYR A 31 -19.96 2.96 -3.50
N SER A 32 -18.94 3.51 -2.87
CA SER A 32 -18.75 3.52 -1.43
C SER A 32 -19.49 4.70 -0.81
N LYS A 33 -20.68 4.43 -0.25
CA LYS A 33 -21.53 5.44 0.40
C LYS A 33 -20.83 6.18 1.55
N GLN A 34 -19.96 5.48 2.27
CA GLN A 34 -19.24 6.05 3.41
C GLN A 34 -18.28 7.17 2.99
N TYR A 35 -17.61 6.99 1.86
CA TYR A 35 -16.64 7.97 1.33
C TYR A 35 -17.24 8.86 0.24
N ASP A 36 -18.52 8.67 -0.09
CA ASP A 36 -19.21 9.28 -1.23
C ASP A 36 -18.38 9.19 -2.52
N PHE A 37 -17.92 7.97 -2.80
CA PHE A 37 -16.84 7.78 -3.77
C PHE A 37 -16.97 6.47 -4.54
N ILE A 38 -16.65 6.52 -5.83
CA ILE A 38 -16.63 5.31 -6.67
C ILE A 38 -15.25 4.63 -6.50
N GLU A 39 -15.20 3.48 -5.87
CA GLU A 39 -14.03 2.61 -5.75
C GLU A 39 -13.85 1.76 -7.03
N GLY A 40 -12.62 1.28 -7.28
CA GLY A 40 -12.30 0.43 -8.44
C GLY A 40 -11.58 1.14 -9.59
N PHE A 41 -11.32 2.44 -9.46
CA PHE A 41 -10.53 3.23 -10.41
C PHE A 41 -9.07 3.39 -9.97
N GLN A 42 -8.20 3.55 -10.96
CA GLN A 42 -6.77 3.73 -10.76
C GLN A 42 -6.48 4.95 -9.89
N ASP A 43 -5.70 4.73 -8.84
CA ASP A 43 -5.42 5.72 -7.80
C ASP A 43 -3.97 5.62 -7.36
N LEU A 44 -3.17 6.60 -7.79
CA LEU A 44 -1.76 6.75 -7.41
C LEU A 44 -1.59 7.77 -6.27
N GLY A 45 -2.65 7.98 -5.47
CA GLY A 45 -2.65 8.93 -4.36
C GLY A 45 -2.57 10.38 -4.85
N THR A 46 -1.65 11.16 -4.28
CA THR A 46 -1.52 12.60 -4.53
C THR A 46 -1.12 12.95 -5.97
N TYR A 47 -0.62 11.99 -6.75
CA TYR A 47 -0.22 12.24 -8.12
C TYR A 47 -1.45 12.39 -9.02
N PHE A 48 -2.12 11.27 -9.34
CA PHE A 48 -3.25 11.27 -10.25
C PHE A 48 -4.18 10.10 -9.99
N ARG A 49 -5.46 10.36 -10.26
CA ARG A 49 -6.52 9.36 -10.35
C ARG A 49 -7.04 9.34 -11.78
N MET A 50 -7.24 8.15 -12.34
CA MET A 50 -7.70 8.00 -13.72
C MET A 50 -8.92 7.09 -13.78
N ASN A 51 -9.82 7.36 -14.73
CA ASN A 51 -11.01 6.54 -15.00
C ASN A 51 -10.65 5.24 -15.74
N LYS A 52 -9.69 4.49 -15.19
CA LYS A 52 -9.26 3.17 -15.65
C LYS A 52 -9.51 2.16 -14.54
N SER A 53 -9.99 0.96 -14.88
CA SER A 53 -10.21 -0.10 -13.89
C SER A 53 -8.90 -0.51 -13.22
N VAL A 54 -8.94 -0.89 -11.95
CA VAL A 54 -7.77 -1.40 -11.23
C VAL A 54 -7.71 -2.89 -11.34
N ASN A 55 -6.55 -3.41 -11.76
CA ASN A 55 -6.27 -4.85 -11.79
C ASN A 55 -5.09 -5.23 -10.89
N CYS A 56 -4.30 -4.25 -10.43
CA CYS A 56 -3.11 -4.48 -9.62
C CYS A 56 -3.05 -3.49 -8.45
N VAL A 57 -2.53 -3.95 -7.32
CA VAL A 57 -2.22 -3.12 -6.16
C VAL A 57 -0.73 -3.24 -5.87
N LEU A 58 -0.03 -2.12 -5.89
CA LEU A 58 1.36 -2.02 -5.45
C LEU A 58 1.36 -1.74 -3.94
N VAL A 59 1.95 -2.63 -3.14
CA VAL A 59 1.97 -2.50 -1.68
C VAL A 59 3.41 -2.34 -1.19
N PHE A 60 3.64 -1.37 -0.31
CA PHE A 60 4.90 -1.16 0.38
C PHE A 60 4.79 -1.64 1.82
N LEU A 61 5.63 -2.59 2.20
CA LEU A 61 5.66 -3.17 3.53
C LEU A 61 7.00 -2.89 4.20
N ALA A 62 6.96 -2.24 5.37
CA ALA A 62 8.12 -2.16 6.25
C ALA A 62 8.16 -3.39 7.15
N SER A 63 9.31 -4.03 7.26
CA SER A 63 9.55 -5.14 8.17
C SER A 63 10.76 -4.89 9.06
N GLY A 64 10.60 -5.08 10.37
CA GLY A 64 11.68 -4.95 11.33
C GLY A 64 12.68 -6.09 11.19
N ILE A 65 13.95 -5.76 10.96
CA ILE A 65 15.01 -6.76 10.72
C ILE A 65 15.24 -7.61 11.97
N TYR A 66 15.25 -6.96 13.14
CA TYR A 66 15.55 -7.60 14.43
C TYR A 66 14.32 -7.84 15.30
N SER A 67 13.15 -7.36 14.88
CA SER A 67 11.96 -7.29 15.75
C SER A 67 10.74 -8.00 15.17
N GLY A 68 10.85 -8.64 13.99
CA GLY A 68 9.82 -9.51 13.39
C GLY A 68 8.49 -8.85 13.02
N TRP A 69 8.28 -7.57 13.32
CA TRP A 69 7.06 -6.85 12.96
C TRP A 69 7.03 -6.55 11.46
N LYS A 70 5.82 -6.55 10.89
CA LYS A 70 5.54 -6.13 9.52
C LYS A 70 4.43 -5.09 9.55
N PHE A 71 4.54 -4.05 8.73
CA PHE A 71 3.56 -2.96 8.71
C PHE A 71 3.41 -2.40 7.29
N PRO A 72 2.19 -2.34 6.73
CA PRO A 72 1.95 -1.72 5.43
C PRO A 72 2.10 -0.21 5.57
N VAL A 73 3.01 0.38 4.80
CA VAL A 73 3.34 1.81 4.85
C VAL A 73 2.56 2.58 3.81
N ALA A 74 2.38 2.00 2.62
CA ALA A 74 1.65 2.63 1.53
C ALA A 74 1.09 1.55 0.59
N TYR A 75 0.02 1.89 -0.12
CA TYR A 75 -0.49 1.11 -1.23
C TYR A 75 -0.94 2.04 -2.35
N TYR A 76 -0.87 1.57 -3.58
CA TYR A 76 -1.31 2.30 -4.77
C TYR A 76 -2.06 1.35 -5.70
N LEU A 77 -3.11 1.87 -6.32
CA LEU A 77 -3.95 1.12 -7.24
C LEU A 77 -3.49 1.41 -8.67
N SER A 78 -3.15 0.36 -9.43
CA SER A 78 -2.64 0.44 -10.80
C SER A 78 -3.49 -0.39 -11.78
N ASN A 79 -3.52 0.04 -13.04
CA ASN A 79 -4.12 -0.69 -14.17
C ASN A 79 -3.09 -1.55 -14.93
N SER A 80 -1.80 -1.45 -14.60
CA SER A 80 -0.74 -2.26 -15.18
C SER A 80 0.19 -2.76 -14.08
N GLY A 81 0.47 -4.06 -14.08
CA GLY A 81 1.60 -4.63 -13.36
C GLY A 81 2.88 -4.60 -14.18
N VAL A 82 3.99 -4.99 -13.58
CA VAL A 82 5.28 -5.21 -14.24
C VAL A 82 5.09 -6.25 -15.35
N LYS A 83 5.36 -5.84 -16.59
CA LYS A 83 5.41 -6.75 -17.73
C LYS A 83 6.62 -7.67 -17.54
N LYS A 84 6.34 -8.97 -17.50
CA LYS A 84 7.34 -10.03 -17.38
C LYS A 84 8.24 -10.11 -18.62
#